data_AF-A0A5J6QJ33-F1
#
_entry.id   AF-A0A5J6QJ33-F1
#
_cell.length_a   1.000
_cell.length_b   1.000
_cell.length_c   1.000
_cell.angle_alpha   90.00
_cell.angle_beta   90.00
_cell.angle_gamma   90.00
#
_symmetry.space_group_name_H-M   'P 1'
#
loop_
_entity.id
_entity.type
_entity.pdbx_description
1 polymer ?
#
loop_
_entity_poly.entity_id
_entity_poly.type
_entity_poly.pdbx_seq_one_letter_code
_entity_poly.pdbx_strand_id
1 'polypeptide(L)'
;MTPAKHECLMQGQSGIAKKVYECVPIAESWSSFQVMTAMRNLTGSTPDSRIVSGCLSTLVDSGLVKKIGRDQYQRIPVEQKQKSEEPKMSAPAKKQPEVSAAPARKATPLEMLGELAGEIVGMAEHMKRLATRVEDVALAVEQERESNSENLEKLRQLQAILKSL
;
A
#
# COMPACT_ATOMS: atom_id res chain seq x y z
N MET A 1 16.79 10.41 11.89
CA MET A 1 16.04 10.39 10.60
C MET A 1 15.54 11.79 10.31
N THR A 2 15.72 12.33 9.10
CA THR A 2 15.20 13.68 8.75
C THR A 2 13.68 13.65 8.57
N PRO A 3 12.94 14.72 8.96
CA PRO A 3 11.48 14.74 8.90
C PRO A 3 10.94 14.58 7.47
N ALA A 4 11.59 15.18 6.47
CA ALA A 4 11.21 15.03 5.06
C ALA A 4 11.35 13.59 4.55
N LYS A 5 12.41 12.87 4.98
CA LYS A 5 12.59 11.45 4.65
C LYS A 5 11.54 10.57 5.34
N HIS A 6 11.13 10.95 6.55
CA HIS A 6 10.07 10.26 7.28
C HIS A 6 8.71 10.36 6.59
N GLU A 7 8.34 11.56 6.17
CA GLU A 7 7.06 11.78 5.48
C GLU A 7 7.01 11.04 4.13
N CYS A 8 8.09 11.07 3.34
CA CYS A 8 8.18 10.33 2.08
C CYS A 8 8.03 8.81 2.30
N LEU A 9 8.71 8.25 3.31
CA LEU A 9 8.59 6.83 3.64
C LEU A 9 7.20 6.48 4.16
N MET A 10 6.58 7.35 4.96
CA MET A 10 5.20 7.16 5.42
C MET A 10 4.19 7.23 4.27
N GLN A 11 4.37 8.12 3.29
CA GLN A 11 3.48 8.22 2.13
C GLN A 11 3.46 6.92 1.30
N GLY A 12 4.61 6.25 1.17
CA GLY A 12 4.74 4.97 0.47
C GLY A 12 4.17 3.75 1.22
N GLN A 13 3.70 3.89 2.46
CA GLN A 13 3.13 2.79 3.24
C GLN A 13 1.62 2.64 3.05
N SER A 14 1.13 1.40 3.15
CA SER A 14 -0.29 1.08 3.10
C SER A 14 -1.06 1.65 4.30
N GLY A 15 -2.38 1.85 4.16
CA GLY A 15 -3.21 2.39 5.23
C GLY A 15 -3.18 1.55 6.52
N ILE A 16 -3.10 0.21 6.39
CA ILE A 16 -2.94 -0.69 7.54
C ILE A 16 -1.55 -0.55 8.16
N ALA A 17 -0.48 -0.40 7.37
CA ALA A 17 0.88 -0.22 7.88
C ALA A 17 1.06 1.11 8.61
N LYS A 18 0.41 2.20 8.16
CA LYS A 18 0.38 3.49 8.86
C LYS A 18 -0.26 3.37 10.25
N LYS A 19 -1.39 2.67 10.34
CA LYS A 19 -2.06 2.39 11.64
C LYS A 19 -1.21 1.49 12.54
N VAL A 20 -0.61 0.44 11.98
CA VAL A 20 0.32 -0.43 12.72
C VAL A 20 1.49 0.39 13.25
N TYR A 21 2.07 1.26 12.42
CA TYR A 21 3.10 2.20 12.85
C TYR A 21 2.60 2.99 14.05
N GLU A 22 1.44 3.67 13.97
CA GLU A 22 0.80 4.44 15.06
C GLU A 22 0.55 3.68 16.37
N CYS A 23 0.49 2.34 16.36
CA CYS A 23 0.39 1.53 17.56
C CYS A 23 1.74 1.09 18.16
N VAL A 24 2.85 1.15 17.40
CA VAL A 24 4.18 0.74 17.91
C VAL A 24 4.79 1.85 18.79
N PRO A 25 5.18 1.61 20.04
CA PRO A 25 5.81 2.65 20.87
C PRO A 25 7.18 3.11 20.38
N ILE A 26 7.54 4.34 20.78
CA ILE A 26 8.88 4.93 20.55
C ILE A 26 9.83 4.58 21.70
N ALA A 27 9.35 4.54 22.94
CA ALA A 27 10.18 4.39 24.14
C ALA A 27 10.54 2.92 24.46
N GLU A 28 9.60 2.00 24.26
CA GLU A 28 9.74 0.58 24.60
C GLU A 28 9.62 -0.28 23.33
N SER A 29 10.16 -1.50 23.36
CA SER A 29 9.99 -2.48 22.29
C SER A 29 8.80 -3.39 22.56
N TRP A 30 7.87 -3.49 21.61
CA TRP A 30 6.68 -4.33 21.73
C TRP A 30 6.71 -5.55 20.81
N SER A 31 6.10 -6.63 21.27
CA SER A 31 5.86 -7.83 20.46
C SER A 31 4.77 -7.61 19.40
N SER A 32 4.79 -8.45 18.37
CA SER A 32 3.75 -8.44 17.32
C SER A 32 2.33 -8.57 17.91
N PHE A 33 2.18 -9.40 18.95
CA PHE A 33 0.93 -9.61 19.66
C PHE A 33 0.46 -8.38 20.45
N GLN A 34 1.38 -7.65 21.10
CA GLN A 34 1.05 -6.41 21.81
C GLN A 34 0.60 -5.33 20.84
N VAL A 35 1.29 -5.17 19.71
CA VAL A 35 0.90 -4.23 18.65
C VAL A 35 -0.47 -4.59 18.08
N MET A 36 -0.75 -5.87 17.86
CA MET A 36 -2.06 -6.34 17.40
C MET A 36 -3.17 -6.05 18.41
N THR A 37 -2.90 -6.22 19.70
CA THR A 37 -3.86 -5.91 20.78
C THR A 37 -4.14 -4.41 20.85
N ALA A 38 -3.11 -3.57 20.70
CA ALA A 38 -3.27 -2.13 20.63
C ALA A 38 -4.06 -1.70 19.38
N MET A 39 -3.79 -2.31 18.23
CA MET A 39 -4.54 -2.10 16.98
C MET A 39 -6.02 -2.45 17.13
N ARG A 40 -6.33 -3.57 17.81
CA ARG A 40 -7.70 -3.98 18.11
C ARG A 40 -8.42 -2.96 18.99
N ASN A 41 -7.73 -2.45 20.01
CA ASN A 41 -8.29 -1.45 20.91
C ASN A 41 -8.53 -0.10 20.19
N LEU A 42 -7.69 0.25 19.21
CA LEU A 42 -7.81 1.50 18.46
C LEU A 42 -8.89 1.45 17.37
N THR A 43 -8.96 0.35 16.63
CA THR A 43 -9.85 0.23 15.44
C THR A 43 -11.16 -0.51 15.76
N GLY A 44 -11.26 -1.18 16.91
CA GLY A 44 -12.40 -2.03 17.28
C GLY A 44 -12.51 -3.33 16.48
N SER A 45 -11.61 -3.57 15.52
CA SER A 45 -11.56 -4.76 14.67
C SER A 45 -10.27 -5.56 14.91
N THR A 46 -10.33 -6.88 14.77
CA THR A 46 -9.18 -7.78 14.88
C THR A 46 -8.48 -7.95 13.52
N PRO A 47 -7.37 -7.26 13.24
CA PRO A 47 -6.60 -7.52 12.02
C PRO A 47 -5.97 -8.92 12.06
N ASP A 48 -5.86 -9.59 10.90
CA ASP A 48 -5.21 -10.90 10.80
C ASP A 48 -3.72 -10.79 11.20
N SER A 49 -3.27 -11.73 12.04
CA SER A 49 -1.90 -11.83 12.54
C SER A 49 -0.84 -11.83 11.44
N ARG A 50 -1.11 -12.49 10.32
CA ARG A 50 -0.21 -12.56 9.16
C ARG A 50 -0.05 -11.19 8.50
N ILE A 51 -1.14 -10.42 8.44
CA ILE A 51 -1.13 -9.07 7.86
C ILE A 51 -0.33 -8.13 8.75
N VAL A 52 -0.55 -8.14 10.07
CA VAL A 52 0.21 -7.30 11.01
C VAL A 52 1.70 -7.64 10.98
N SER A 53 2.04 -8.94 10.96
CA SER A 53 3.44 -9.39 10.87
C SER A 53 4.11 -8.98 9.55
N GLY A 54 3.39 -9.08 8.43
CA GLY A 54 3.85 -8.58 7.13
C GLY A 54 4.09 -7.07 7.14
N CYS A 55 3.15 -6.30 7.68
CA CYS A 55 3.28 -4.85 7.82
C CYS A 55 4.47 -4.46 8.70
N LEU A 56 4.67 -5.13 9.83
CA LEU A 56 5.83 -4.90 10.70
C LEU A 56 7.14 -5.19 9.97
N SER A 57 7.18 -6.22 9.13
CA SER A 57 8.37 -6.54 8.31
C SER A 57 8.63 -5.43 7.28
N THR A 58 7.61 -4.98 6.54
CA THR A 58 7.73 -3.87 5.58
C THR A 58 8.11 -2.54 6.24
N LEU A 59 7.62 -2.28 7.46
CA LEU A 59 8.00 -1.10 8.25
C LEU A 59 9.46 -1.16 8.73
N VAL A 60 9.98 -2.37 8.95
CA VAL A 60 11.40 -2.60 9.25
C VAL A 60 12.25 -2.40 8.00
N ASP A 61 11.84 -2.96 6.86
CA ASP A 61 12.55 -2.83 5.58
C ASP A 61 12.63 -1.37 5.10
N SER A 62 11.57 -0.60 5.32
CA SER A 62 11.54 0.84 5.04
C SER A 62 12.32 1.70 6.03
N GLY A 63 12.81 1.13 7.13
CA GLY A 63 13.58 1.84 8.14
C GLY A 63 12.75 2.81 8.99
N LEU A 64 11.44 2.56 9.13
CA LEU A 64 10.54 3.30 10.04
C LEU A 64 10.50 2.67 11.44
N VAL A 65 10.62 1.35 11.50
CA VAL A 65 10.61 0.55 12.73
C VAL A 65 11.90 -0.24 12.82
N LYS A 66 12.45 -0.38 14.02
CA LYS A 66 13.59 -1.22 14.32
C LYS A 66 13.11 -2.54 14.91
N LYS A 67 13.64 -3.65 14.42
CA LYS A 67 13.45 -4.98 15.00
C LYS A 67 14.54 -5.24 16.05
N ILE A 68 14.13 -5.62 17.26
CA ILE A 68 15.01 -5.97 18.38
C ILE A 68 14.74 -7.44 18.71
N GLY A 69 15.73 -8.31 18.48
CA GLY A 69 15.55 -9.75 18.67
C GLY A 69 14.61 -10.40 17.65
N ARG A 70 13.88 -11.45 18.07
CA ARG A 70 13.04 -12.26 17.17
C ARG A 70 11.65 -11.65 16.93
N ASP A 71 11.03 -11.09 17.96
CA ASP A 71 9.67 -10.55 17.89
C ASP A 71 9.49 -9.34 18.81
N GLN A 72 10.38 -8.35 18.69
CA GLN A 72 10.16 -7.05 19.33
C GLN A 72 10.43 -5.93 18.32
N TYR A 73 9.58 -4.91 18.35
CA TYR A 73 9.55 -3.81 17.41
C TYR A 73 9.48 -2.49 18.16
N GLN A 74 10.29 -1.53 17.73
CA GLN A 74 10.35 -0.20 18.32
C GLN A 74 10.43 0.83 17.20
N ARG A 75 9.69 1.94 17.29
CA ARG A 75 9.81 3.01 16.29
C ARG A 75 11.20 3.64 16.34
N ILE A 76 11.73 3.98 15.17
CA ILE A 76 12.96 4.75 15.09
C ILE A 76 12.62 6.22 15.40
N PRO A 77 13.29 6.86 16.39
CA PRO A 77 13.07 8.27 16.66
C PRO A 77 13.38 9.10 15.41
N VAL A 78 12.38 9.81 14.92
CA VAL A 78 12.60 10.92 14.01
C VAL A 78 13.10 12.05 14.89
N GLU A 79 14.30 12.57 14.63
CA GLU A 79 14.77 13.82 15.25
C GLU A 79 13.91 14.95 14.69
N GLN A 80 12.70 15.04 15.18
CA GLN A 80 11.98 16.28 15.19
C GLN A 80 12.72 17.11 16.23
N LYS A 81 13.34 18.22 15.81
CA LYS A 81 13.57 19.34 16.73
C LYS A 81 12.19 19.77 17.22
N GLN A 82 11.68 19.08 18.24
CA GLN A 82 10.49 19.46 18.95
C GLN A 82 10.88 20.72 19.70
N LYS A 83 10.38 21.84 19.18
CA LYS A 83 10.23 23.08 19.92
C LYS A 83 9.23 22.78 21.03
N SER A 84 9.72 22.31 22.18
CA SER A 84 9.00 22.35 23.44
C SER A 84 9.19 23.75 24.03
N GLU A 85 8.08 24.45 24.27
CA GLU A 85 8.04 25.66 25.09
C GLU A 85 8.40 25.31 26.53
N GLU A 86 9.60 25.73 26.93
CA GLU A 86 9.99 26.54 28.12
C GLU A 86 9.61 26.11 29.56
N PRO A 87 10.39 26.47 30.60
CA PRO A 87 11.17 27.73 30.69
C PRO A 87 12.60 27.62 31.26
N LYS A 88 13.49 28.50 30.77
CA LYS A 88 14.38 29.36 31.59
C LYS A 88 15.29 30.25 30.72
N MET A 89 15.01 31.56 30.83
CA MET A 89 15.87 32.74 30.65
C MET A 89 17.25 32.57 30.00
N SER A 90 17.45 33.18 28.83
CA SER A 90 18.37 34.33 28.63
C SER A 90 18.36 34.80 27.16
N ALA A 91 18.07 36.08 26.95
CA ALA A 91 18.19 36.81 25.68
C ALA A 91 19.65 37.30 25.48
N PRO A 92 20.06 37.99 24.37
CA PRO A 92 19.27 38.46 23.22
C PRO A 92 19.89 38.33 21.79
N ALA A 93 18.98 38.38 20.81
CA ALA A 93 19.07 39.04 19.49
C ALA A 93 20.08 38.61 18.40
N LYS A 94 19.54 38.17 17.26
CA LYS A 94 19.87 38.71 15.93
C LYS A 94 18.70 38.54 14.95
N LYS A 95 18.39 39.63 14.23
CA LYS A 95 17.26 39.80 13.29
C LYS A 95 17.61 39.30 11.88
N GLN A 96 16.62 38.63 11.26
CA GLN A 96 16.15 38.70 9.84
C GLN A 96 17.10 38.34 8.67
N PRO A 97 16.59 37.99 7.46
CA PRO A 97 15.24 38.27 6.93
C PRO A 97 14.43 37.09 6.34
N GLU A 98 13.12 37.34 6.30
CA GLU A 98 12.09 36.64 5.53
C GLU A 98 12.44 36.56 4.03
N VAL A 99 12.17 35.38 3.44
CA VAL A 99 11.78 35.29 2.04
C VAL A 99 10.47 34.50 1.99
N SER A 100 9.45 35.20 1.54
CA SER A 100 8.11 34.73 1.23
C SER A 100 8.12 33.52 0.30
N ALA A 101 7.55 32.39 0.75
CA ALA A 101 7.02 31.37 -0.13
C ALA A 101 5.52 31.25 0.13
N ALA A 102 4.73 31.45 -0.93
CA ALA A 102 3.28 31.44 -0.90
C ALA A 102 2.73 30.17 -0.22
N PRO A 103 1.61 30.25 0.53
CA PRO A 103 0.99 29.08 1.10
C PRO A 103 0.41 28.23 -0.03
N ALA A 104 1.03 27.06 -0.28
CA ALA A 104 0.35 25.98 -0.98
C ALA A 104 -0.97 25.72 -0.24
N ARG A 105 -2.10 26.04 -0.87
CA ARG A 105 -3.42 25.75 -0.32
C ARG A 105 -3.47 24.24 -0.11
N LYS A 106 -3.51 23.82 1.16
CA LYS A 106 -3.74 22.42 1.52
C LYS A 106 -5.12 22.07 0.96
N ALA A 107 -5.18 21.08 0.06
CA ALA A 107 -6.43 20.59 -0.49
C ALA A 107 -7.40 20.28 0.65
N THR A 108 -8.63 20.72 0.51
CA THR A 108 -9.65 20.48 1.53
C THR A 108 -9.98 18.99 1.60
N PRO A 109 -10.40 18.45 2.75
CA PRO A 109 -10.81 17.05 2.87
C PRO A 109 -11.90 16.65 1.86
N LEU A 110 -12.73 17.61 1.42
CA LEU A 110 -13.74 17.41 0.40
C LEU A 110 -13.14 17.24 -1.01
N GLU A 111 -12.11 18.01 -1.35
CA GLU A 111 -11.37 17.85 -2.62
C GLU A 111 -10.64 16.50 -2.67
N MET A 112 -10.00 16.09 -1.57
CA MET A 112 -9.35 14.78 -1.47
C MET A 112 -10.36 13.62 -1.60
N LEU A 113 -11.57 13.78 -1.07
CA LEU A 113 -12.64 12.80 -1.25
C LEU A 113 -13.11 12.74 -2.71
N GLY A 114 -13.16 13.89 -3.39
CA GLY A 114 -13.47 13.98 -4.82
C GLY A 114 -12.43 13.27 -5.69
N GLU A 115 -11.15 13.43 -5.38
CA GLU A 115 -10.06 12.71 -6.06
C GLU A 115 -10.20 11.19 -5.87
N LEU A 116 -10.40 10.72 -4.64
CA LEU A 116 -10.61 9.30 -4.35
C LEU A 116 -11.85 8.73 -5.05
N ALA A 117 -12.95 9.49 -5.10
CA ALA A 117 -14.14 9.08 -5.83
C ALA A 117 -13.85 8.96 -7.34
N GLY A 118 -13.07 9.88 -7.91
CA GLY A 118 -12.61 9.80 -9.29
C GLY A 118 -11.76 8.56 -9.56
N GLU A 119 -10.82 8.23 -8.66
CA GLU A 119 -9.99 7.02 -8.76
C GLU A 119 -10.83 5.73 -8.74
N ILE A 120 -11.85 5.65 -7.87
CA ILE A 120 -12.75 4.50 -7.80
C ILE A 120 -13.53 4.33 -9.11
N VAL A 121 -14.04 5.43 -9.68
CA VAL A 121 -14.74 5.40 -10.96
C VAL A 121 -13.81 4.95 -12.09
N GLY A 122 -12.59 5.47 -12.15
CA GLY A 122 -11.59 5.04 -13.13
C GLY A 122 -11.27 3.54 -13.00
N MET A 123 -11.12 3.03 -11.79
CA MET A 123 -10.90 1.60 -11.55
C MET A 123 -12.09 0.74 -12.00
N ALA A 124 -13.32 1.21 -11.79
CA ALA A 124 -14.52 0.53 -12.28
C ALA A 124 -14.55 0.44 -13.81
N GLU A 125 -14.17 1.51 -14.51
CA GLU A 125 -14.03 1.50 -15.98
C GLU A 125 -12.96 0.50 -16.44
N HIS A 126 -11.82 0.46 -15.75
CA HIS A 126 -10.78 -0.53 -16.03
C HIS A 126 -11.28 -1.97 -15.86
N MET A 127 -12.03 -2.24 -14.79
CA MET A 127 -12.59 -3.56 -14.54
C MET A 127 -13.61 -3.95 -15.62
N LYS A 128 -14.43 -3.00 -16.09
CA LYS A 128 -15.37 -3.21 -17.19
C LYS A 128 -14.65 -3.55 -18.50
N ARG A 129 -13.59 -2.80 -18.85
CA ARG A 129 -12.77 -3.09 -20.05
C ARG A 129 -12.11 -4.46 -19.97
N LEU A 130 -11.63 -4.85 -18.79
CA LEU A 130 -11.04 -6.17 -18.60
C LEU A 130 -12.07 -7.28 -18.80
N ALA A 131 -13.29 -7.12 -18.28
CA ALA A 131 -14.38 -8.08 -18.49
C ALA A 131 -14.70 -8.26 -19.97
N THR A 132 -14.84 -7.17 -20.73
CA THR A 132 -15.06 -7.24 -22.19
C THR A 132 -13.95 -8.00 -22.91
N ARG A 133 -12.67 -7.74 -22.54
CA ARG A 133 -11.55 -8.48 -23.13
C ARG A 133 -11.57 -9.98 -22.81
N VAL A 134 -12.06 -10.36 -21.64
CA VAL A 134 -12.21 -11.79 -21.26
C VAL A 134 -13.29 -12.44 -22.12
N GLU A 135 -14.42 -11.75 -22.36
CA GLU A 135 -15.48 -12.21 -23.26
C GLU A 135 -14.97 -12.38 -24.70
N ASP A 136 -14.21 -11.41 -25.23
CA ASP A 136 -13.61 -11.49 -26.57
C ASP A 136 -12.65 -12.68 -26.70
N VAL A 137 -11.80 -12.89 -25.70
CA VAL A 137 -10.86 -14.02 -25.69
C VAL A 137 -11.60 -15.34 -25.56
N ALA A 138 -12.66 -15.41 -24.76
CA ALA A 138 -13.48 -16.61 -24.62
C ALA A 138 -14.14 -16.99 -25.95
N LEU A 139 -14.68 -16.02 -26.70
CA LEU A 139 -15.22 -16.24 -28.05
C LEU A 139 -14.16 -16.77 -29.01
N ALA A 140 -12.96 -16.18 -29.01
CA ALA A 140 -11.86 -16.62 -29.87
C ALA A 140 -11.41 -18.05 -29.55
N VAL A 141 -11.35 -18.42 -28.27
CA VAL A 141 -11.00 -19.79 -27.83
C VAL A 141 -12.04 -20.80 -28.31
N GLU A 142 -13.33 -20.49 -28.22
CA GLU A 142 -14.38 -21.39 -28.69
C GLU A 142 -14.31 -21.59 -30.21
N GLN A 143 -14.06 -20.52 -30.96
CA GLN A 143 -13.87 -20.60 -32.41
C GLN A 143 -12.62 -21.41 -32.81
N GLU A 144 -11.54 -21.30 -32.03
CA GLU A 144 -10.35 -22.14 -32.21
C GLU A 144 -10.64 -23.62 -31.88
N ARG A 145 -11.44 -23.89 -30.85
CA ARG A 145 -11.85 -25.26 -30.48
C ARG A 145 -12.66 -25.91 -31.60
N GLU A 146 -13.64 -25.19 -32.14
CA GLU A 146 -14.49 -25.67 -33.23
C GLU A 146 -13.68 -25.96 -34.49
N SER A 147 -12.88 -25.00 -34.96
CA SER A 147 -12.03 -25.19 -36.15
C SER A 147 -10.99 -26.31 -35.98
N ASN A 148 -10.41 -26.47 -34.79
CA ASN A 148 -9.50 -27.57 -34.51
C ASN A 148 -10.24 -28.93 -34.52
N SER A 149 -11.47 -28.99 -34.03
CA SER A 149 -12.28 -30.22 -34.09
C SER A 149 -12.58 -30.64 -35.54
N GLU A 150 -12.97 -29.70 -36.41
CA GLU A 150 -13.19 -29.96 -37.83
C GLU A 150 -11.92 -30.44 -38.54
N ASN A 151 -10.77 -29.81 -38.24
CA ASN A 151 -9.49 -30.21 -38.82
C ASN A 151 -9.08 -31.61 -38.38
N LEU A 152 -9.31 -31.97 -37.11
CA LEU A 152 -9.06 -33.33 -36.62
C LEU A 152 -9.96 -34.37 -37.30
N GLU A 153 -11.22 -34.03 -37.58
CA GLU A 153 -12.12 -34.92 -38.35
C GLU A 153 -11.63 -35.13 -39.78
N LYS A 154 -11.24 -34.06 -40.49
CA LYS A 154 -10.67 -34.15 -41.83
C LYS A 154 -9.40 -35.00 -41.85
N LEU A 155 -8.51 -34.83 -40.87
CA LEU A 155 -7.30 -35.64 -40.72
C LEU A 155 -7.63 -37.12 -40.51
N ARG A 156 -8.63 -37.45 -39.70
CA ARG A 156 -9.09 -38.84 -39.53
C ARG A 156 -9.64 -39.43 -40.82
N GLN A 157 -10.43 -38.64 -41.57
CA GLN A 157 -10.95 -39.08 -42.88
C GLN A 157 -9.81 -39.37 -43.86
N LEU A 158 -8.82 -38.48 -43.97
CA LEU A 158 -7.64 -38.71 -44.80
C LEU A 158 -6.85 -39.95 -44.37
N GLN A 159 -6.66 -40.14 -43.06
CA GLN A 159 -5.98 -41.33 -42.53
C GLN A 159 -6.76 -42.61 -42.86
N ALA A 160 -8.09 -42.59 -42.83
CA ALA A 160 -8.92 -43.73 -43.19
C ALA A 160 -8.78 -44.07 -44.68
N ILE A 161 -8.82 -43.05 -45.55
CA ILE A 161 -8.62 -43.24 -47.01
C ILE A 161 -7.25 -43.83 -47.27
N LEU A 162 -6.18 -43.28 -46.70
CA LEU A 162 -4.81 -43.78 -46.89
C LEU A 162 -4.62 -45.21 -46.39
N LYS A 163 -5.35 -45.64 -45.35
CA LYS A 163 -5.32 -47.04 -44.88
C LYS A 163 -6.12 -48.00 -45.76
N SER A 164 -7.00 -47.48 -46.60
CA SER A 164 -7.86 -48.28 -47.49
C SER A 164 -7.29 -48.47 -48.90
N LEU A 165 -6.19 -47.79 -49.24
CA LEU A 165 -5.36 -48.03 -50.43
C LEU A 165 -4.32 -49.12 -50.15
#